data_AF-A0A7L3X1R3-F1
#
_entry.id   AF-A0A7L3X1R3-F1
#
_cell.length_a   1.000
_cell.length_b   1.000
_cell.length_c   1.000
_cell.angle_alpha   90.00
_cell.angle_beta   90.00
_cell.angle_gamma   90.00
#
_symmetry.space_group_name_H-M   'P 1'
#
loop_
_entity.id
_entity.type
_entity.pdbx_description
1 polymer ?
#
loop_
_entity_poly.entity_id
_entity_poly.type
_entity_poly.pdbx_seq_one_letter_code
_entity_poly.pdbx_strand_id
1 'polypeptide(L)'
;RNRSMSTMVYPREEKLDKLSQEEIISNTKLVMQGLEALKNEHNSILHSLLETIKCLKKDEEANLVHEKSNLLRKSVEMIELGLGEAQVMMALSNHLNAVESEKQKLRAQVRRLCQENQWLRDELANTQQKLQRSEQTVAQLEEEKKHLEFMNQLKKYDEDVSPSEEKEGDSAKDSLDDLFPNEEEEHGPGLPHQHSSAAAAAQQGGYEIPARLRTLHNLVIQYASQGRYEVAVPLCKQALEDLEKTSGHDHPDVATMLNILALVYRDQNKYKEAAHLLNDALSIREKTLGKDHPAVS
;
A
#
# COMPACT_ATOMS: atom_id res chain seq x y z
N ARG A 1 -33.02 37.21 6.36
CA ARG A 1 -33.00 35.83 5.80
C ARG A 1 -32.36 34.93 6.85
N ASN A 2 -33.11 34.60 7.91
CA ASN A 2 -32.62 33.81 9.05
C ASN A 2 -32.88 32.32 8.77
N ARG A 3 -31.82 31.53 8.67
CA ARG A 3 -31.92 30.06 8.59
C ARG A 3 -32.07 29.52 10.01
N SER A 4 -33.26 29.01 10.34
CA SER A 4 -33.52 28.21 11.53
C SER A 4 -32.59 26.99 11.54
N MET A 5 -31.74 26.90 12.56
CA MET A 5 -31.05 25.66 12.90
C MET A 5 -32.07 24.72 13.55
N SER A 6 -32.46 23.67 12.82
CA SER A 6 -33.18 22.53 13.40
C SER A 6 -32.21 21.74 14.27
N THR A 7 -32.28 21.97 15.57
CA THR A 7 -31.67 21.10 16.57
C THR A 7 -32.45 19.79 16.58
N MET A 8 -31.88 18.72 16.00
CA MET A 8 -32.43 17.37 16.14
C MET A 8 -32.42 16.98 17.62
N VAL A 9 -33.60 16.99 18.23
CA VAL A 9 -33.85 16.42 19.55
C VAL A 9 -33.85 14.90 19.36
N TYR A 10 -32.76 14.25 19.75
CA TYR A 10 -32.74 12.80 19.88
C TYR A 10 -33.73 12.39 20.97
N PRO A 11 -34.61 11.39 20.72
CA PRO A 11 -35.47 10.86 21.76
C PRO A 11 -34.61 10.34 22.91
N ARG A 12 -34.94 10.78 24.12
CA ARG A 12 -34.35 10.35 25.37
C ARG A 12 -34.60 8.85 25.50
N GLU A 13 -33.58 8.03 25.23
CA GLU A 13 -33.63 6.60 25.49
C GLU A 13 -33.94 6.39 26.98
N GLU A 14 -35.12 5.86 27.27
CA GLU A 14 -35.44 5.33 28.59
C GLU A 14 -34.36 4.30 28.95
N LYS A 15 -33.74 4.47 30.12
CA LYS A 15 -32.82 3.51 30.70
C LYS A 15 -33.60 2.26 31.10
N LEU A 16 -33.99 1.45 30.13
CA LEU A 16 -33.96 0.00 30.31
C LEU A 16 -32.52 -0.32 30.70
N ASP A 17 -32.30 -1.06 31.79
CA ASP A 17 -30.98 -1.58 32.11
C ASP A 17 -30.54 -2.44 30.92
N LYS A 18 -29.78 -1.82 30.02
CA LYS A 18 -29.33 -2.41 28.77
C LYS A 18 -28.31 -3.47 29.19
N LEU A 19 -28.75 -4.72 29.25
CA LEU A 19 -27.86 -5.88 29.34
C LEU A 19 -26.72 -5.67 28.35
N SER A 20 -25.49 -5.83 28.83
CA SER A 20 -24.33 -5.66 27.96
C SER A 20 -24.35 -6.73 26.87
N GLN A 21 -23.77 -6.42 25.70
CA GLN A 21 -23.70 -7.40 24.61
C GLN A 21 -23.01 -8.70 25.07
N GLU A 22 -22.00 -8.60 25.94
CA GLU A 22 -21.31 -9.75 26.54
C GLU A 22 -22.24 -10.58 27.44
N GLU A 23 -23.06 -9.92 28.27
CA GLU A 23 -24.06 -10.59 29.09
C GLU A 23 -25.12 -11.29 28.23
N ILE A 24 -25.58 -10.66 27.15
CA ILE A 24 -26.53 -11.27 26.21
C ILE A 24 -25.93 -12.52 25.58
N ILE A 25 -24.68 -12.47 25.11
CA ILE A 25 -23.98 -13.63 24.52
C ILE A 25 -23.81 -14.74 25.55
N SER A 26 -23.36 -14.40 26.76
CA SER A 26 -23.16 -15.35 27.85
C SER A 26 -24.47 -16.04 28.24
N ASN A 27 -25.54 -15.26 28.42
CA ASN A 27 -26.87 -15.77 28.72
C ASN A 27 -27.41 -16.64 27.58
N THR A 28 -27.24 -16.22 26.33
CA THR A 28 -27.66 -17.00 25.14
C THR A 28 -26.95 -18.36 25.10
N LYS A 29 -25.64 -18.37 25.37
CA LYS A 29 -24.86 -19.61 25.43
C LYS A 29 -25.32 -20.54 26.56
N LEU A 30 -25.64 -19.98 27.73
CA LEU A 30 -26.16 -20.75 28.86
C LEU A 30 -27.55 -21.33 28.56
N VAL A 31 -28.43 -20.54 27.92
CA VAL A 31 -29.74 -21.01 27.46
C VAL A 31 -29.58 -22.13 26.43
N MET A 32 -28.66 -22.01 25.48
CA MET A 32 -28.38 -23.08 24.51
C MET A 32 -27.97 -24.39 25.20
N GLN A 33 -27.03 -24.33 26.15
CA GLN A 33 -26.59 -25.51 26.90
C GLN A 33 -27.74 -26.16 27.69
N GLY A 34 -28.58 -25.35 28.33
CA GLY A 34 -29.76 -25.83 29.05
C GLY A 34 -30.79 -26.47 28.13
N LEU A 35 -31.05 -25.86 26.97
CA LEU A 35 -31.96 -26.40 25.96
C LEU A 35 -31.44 -27.69 25.33
N GLU A 36 -30.14 -27.82 25.07
CA GLU A 36 -29.51 -29.06 24.59
C GLU A 36 -29.66 -30.19 25.61
N ALA A 37 -29.41 -29.90 26.89
CA ALA A 37 -29.58 -30.88 27.96
C ALA A 37 -31.05 -31.34 28.06
N LEU A 38 -31.99 -30.40 28.06
CA LEU A 38 -33.42 -30.70 28.10
C LEU A 38 -33.87 -31.50 26.88
N LYS A 39 -33.35 -31.17 25.69
CA LYS A 39 -33.62 -31.92 24.45
C LYS A 39 -33.17 -33.38 24.58
N ASN A 40 -31.98 -33.61 25.13
CA ASN A 40 -31.43 -34.95 25.31
C ASN A 40 -32.25 -35.77 26.31
N GLU A 41 -32.68 -35.15 27.41
CA GLU A 41 -33.58 -35.79 28.38
C GLU A 41 -34.92 -36.15 27.76
N HIS A 42 -35.57 -35.22 27.05
CA HIS A 42 -36.84 -35.48 26.36
C HIS A 42 -36.70 -36.59 25.31
N ASN A 43 -35.60 -36.63 24.54
CA ASN A 43 -35.36 -37.72 23.61
C ASN A 43 -35.15 -39.07 24.31
N SER A 44 -34.45 -39.10 25.44
CA SER A 44 -34.25 -40.32 26.23
C SER A 44 -35.57 -40.86 26.81
N ILE A 45 -36.42 -39.96 27.32
CA ILE A 45 -37.76 -40.32 27.82
C ILE A 45 -38.64 -40.79 26.67
N LEU A 46 -38.63 -40.09 25.53
CA LEU A 46 -39.39 -40.46 24.34
C LEU A 46 -39.00 -41.87 23.86
N HIS A 47 -37.70 -42.16 23.80
CA HIS A 47 -37.20 -43.48 23.44
C HIS A 47 -37.71 -44.56 24.42
N SER A 48 -37.64 -44.29 25.72
CA SER A 48 -38.12 -45.21 26.76
C SER A 48 -39.64 -45.45 26.68
N LEU A 49 -40.42 -44.41 26.40
CA LEU A 49 -41.88 -44.53 26.20
C LEU A 49 -42.20 -45.33 24.94
N LEU A 50 -41.47 -45.13 23.85
CA LEU A 50 -41.64 -45.89 22.61
C LEU A 50 -41.32 -47.38 22.80
N GLU A 51 -40.28 -47.72 23.56
CA GLU A 51 -40.00 -49.12 23.93
C GLU A 51 -41.12 -49.69 24.82
N THR A 52 -41.66 -48.89 25.75
CA THR A 52 -42.77 -49.32 26.61
C THR A 52 -44.04 -49.62 25.81
N ILE A 53 -44.35 -48.80 24.79
CA ILE A 53 -45.48 -49.02 23.86
C ILE A 53 -45.37 -50.38 23.17
N LYS A 54 -44.15 -50.79 22.75
CA LYS A 54 -43.94 -52.09 22.08
C LYS A 54 -44.25 -53.29 22.98
N CYS A 55 -44.12 -53.13 24.31
CA CYS A 55 -44.33 -54.21 25.27
C CYS A 55 -45.76 -54.27 25.85
N LEU A 56 -46.58 -53.23 25.66
CA LEU A 56 -47.92 -53.14 26.22
C LEU A 56 -48.94 -53.96 25.41
N LYS A 57 -49.78 -54.72 26.11
CA LYS A 57 -50.84 -55.57 25.53
C LYS A 57 -52.27 -55.03 25.74
N LYS A 58 -52.45 -53.99 26.54
CA LYS A 58 -53.75 -53.36 26.85
C LYS A 58 -53.89 -52.03 26.13
N ASP A 59 -55.00 -51.83 25.42
CA ASP A 59 -55.25 -50.65 24.58
C ASP A 59 -55.29 -49.33 25.36
N GLU A 60 -55.85 -49.29 26.57
CA GLU A 60 -55.96 -48.02 27.33
C GLU A 60 -54.61 -47.50 27.85
N GLU A 61 -53.73 -48.38 28.33
CA GLU A 61 -52.37 -48.01 28.74
C GLU A 61 -51.53 -47.59 27.54
N ALA A 62 -51.72 -48.25 26.39
CA ALA A 62 -51.04 -47.88 25.14
C ALA A 62 -51.46 -46.48 24.66
N ASN A 63 -52.75 -46.13 24.76
CA ASN A 63 -53.26 -44.81 24.36
C ASN A 63 -52.64 -43.67 25.18
N LEU A 64 -52.58 -43.81 26.51
CA LEU A 64 -52.00 -42.79 27.39
C LEU A 64 -50.49 -42.60 27.12
N VAL A 65 -49.75 -43.69 26.91
CA VAL A 65 -48.31 -43.62 26.60
C VAL A 65 -48.09 -42.99 25.23
N HIS A 66 -48.97 -43.25 24.25
CA HIS A 66 -48.91 -42.62 22.93
C HIS A 66 -49.15 -41.11 23.01
N GLU A 67 -50.12 -40.65 23.82
CA GLU A 67 -50.39 -39.23 24.03
C GLU A 67 -49.20 -38.52 24.69
N LYS A 68 -48.59 -39.12 25.71
CA LYS A 68 -47.37 -38.60 26.36
C LYS A 68 -46.19 -38.52 25.38
N SER A 69 -45.99 -39.55 24.56
CA SER A 69 -44.97 -39.56 23.49
C SER A 69 -45.19 -38.42 22.49
N ASN A 70 -46.44 -38.17 22.09
CA ASN A 70 -46.76 -37.07 21.18
C ASN A 70 -46.53 -35.69 21.81
N LEU A 71 -46.81 -35.52 23.11
CA LEU A 71 -46.48 -34.28 23.82
C LEU A 71 -44.97 -34.06 23.90
N LEU A 72 -44.19 -35.11 24.18
CA LEU A 72 -42.74 -35.02 24.20
C LEU A 72 -42.17 -34.66 22.82
N ARG A 73 -42.69 -35.25 21.74
CA ARG A 73 -42.27 -34.92 20.37
C ARG A 73 -42.47 -33.43 20.06
N LYS A 74 -43.66 -32.90 20.38
CA LYS A 74 -43.94 -31.46 20.24
C LYS A 74 -43.00 -30.60 21.09
N SER A 75 -42.70 -31.05 22.31
CA SER A 75 -41.76 -30.33 23.17
C SER A 75 -40.33 -30.31 22.60
N VAL A 76 -39.87 -31.42 22.02
CA VAL A 76 -38.56 -31.48 21.35
C VAL A 76 -38.52 -30.53 20.15
N GLU A 77 -39.56 -30.50 19.32
CA GLU A 77 -39.67 -29.58 18.18
C GLU A 77 -39.57 -28.10 18.64
N MET A 78 -40.25 -27.73 19.72
CA MET A 78 -40.17 -26.38 20.28
C MET A 78 -38.77 -26.04 20.81
N ILE A 79 -38.09 -26.99 21.45
CA ILE A 79 -36.71 -26.81 21.93
C ILE A 79 -35.75 -26.63 20.74
N GLU A 80 -35.94 -27.38 19.65
CA GLU A 80 -35.12 -27.25 18.44
C GLU A 80 -35.30 -25.90 17.75
N LEU A 81 -36.52 -25.37 17.71
CA LEU A 81 -36.77 -24.00 17.25
C LEU A 81 -36.04 -22.98 18.12
N GLY A 82 -36.15 -23.08 19.45
CA GLY A 82 -35.46 -22.17 20.37
C GLY A 82 -33.93 -22.25 20.28
N LEU A 83 -33.37 -23.44 20.07
CA LEU A 83 -31.95 -23.63 19.78
C LEU A 83 -31.54 -22.96 18.46
N GLY A 84 -32.37 -23.09 17.42
CA GLY A 84 -32.15 -22.41 16.14
C GLY A 84 -32.11 -20.89 16.27
N GLU A 85 -33.05 -20.31 17.03
CA GLU A 85 -33.08 -18.88 17.31
C GLU A 85 -31.83 -18.41 18.07
N ALA A 86 -31.42 -19.14 19.11
CA ALA A 86 -30.22 -18.83 19.87
C ALA A 86 -28.93 -18.95 19.03
N GLN A 87 -28.86 -19.94 18.13
CA GLN A 87 -27.76 -20.10 17.19
C GLN A 87 -27.65 -18.88 16.25
N VAL A 88 -28.79 -18.38 15.76
CA VAL A 88 -28.84 -17.17 14.93
C VAL A 88 -28.38 -15.94 15.71
N MET A 89 -28.80 -15.79 16.97
CA MET A 89 -28.33 -14.69 17.83
C MET A 89 -26.79 -14.72 18.00
N MET A 90 -26.21 -15.89 18.24
CA MET A 90 -24.75 -16.06 18.34
C MET A 90 -24.04 -15.73 17.03
N ALA A 91 -24.56 -16.20 15.90
CA ALA A 91 -24.01 -15.90 14.58
C ALA A 91 -24.06 -14.40 14.27
N LEU A 92 -25.17 -13.75 14.56
CA LEU A 92 -25.35 -12.31 14.39
C LEU A 92 -24.34 -11.53 15.24
N SER A 93 -24.15 -11.90 16.50
CA SER A 93 -23.16 -11.25 17.37
C SER A 93 -21.73 -11.39 16.82
N ASN A 94 -21.36 -12.56 16.31
CA ASN A 94 -20.05 -12.75 15.69
C ASN A 94 -19.86 -11.88 14.46
N HIS A 95 -20.89 -11.79 13.61
CA HIS A 95 -20.85 -10.94 12.42
C HIS A 95 -20.76 -9.46 12.78
N LEU A 96 -21.52 -9.02 13.79
CA LEU A 96 -21.47 -7.65 14.29
C LEU A 96 -20.06 -7.31 14.81
N ASN A 97 -19.47 -8.18 15.63
CA ASN A 97 -18.10 -7.98 16.15
C ASN A 97 -17.06 -7.91 15.03
N ALA A 98 -17.18 -8.74 13.99
CA ALA A 98 -16.30 -8.70 12.84
C ALA A 98 -16.40 -7.35 12.10
N VAL A 99 -17.61 -6.91 11.78
CA VAL A 99 -17.88 -5.63 11.11
C VAL A 99 -17.40 -4.44 11.95
N GLU A 100 -17.60 -4.48 13.27
CA GLU A 100 -17.11 -3.43 14.16
C GLU A 100 -15.58 -3.37 14.18
N SER A 101 -14.91 -4.52 14.19
CA SER A 101 -13.44 -4.57 14.13
C SER A 101 -12.90 -4.01 12.81
N GLU A 102 -13.54 -4.31 11.68
CA GLU A 102 -13.17 -3.76 10.36
C GLU A 102 -13.39 -2.26 10.30
N LYS A 103 -14.54 -1.78 10.80
CA LYS A 103 -14.83 -0.35 10.93
C LYS A 103 -13.78 0.37 11.77
N GLN A 104 -13.29 -0.23 12.86
CA GLN A 104 -12.21 0.35 13.66
C GLN A 104 -10.88 0.40 12.91
N LYS A 105 -10.51 -0.65 12.18
CA LYS A 105 -9.31 -0.68 11.32
C LYS A 105 -9.35 0.40 10.25
N LEU A 106 -10.47 0.53 9.53
CA LEU A 106 -10.65 1.55 8.51
C LEU A 106 -10.58 2.96 9.10
N ARG A 107 -11.20 3.20 10.26
CA ARG A 107 -11.08 4.49 10.96
C ARG A 107 -9.63 4.81 11.33
N ALA A 108 -8.85 3.82 11.77
CA ALA A 108 -7.43 4.01 12.06
C ALA A 108 -6.61 4.30 10.78
N GLN A 109 -6.94 3.64 9.68
CA GLN A 109 -6.32 3.90 8.38
C GLN A 109 -6.63 5.31 7.87
N VAL A 110 -7.88 5.76 7.95
CA VAL A 110 -8.28 7.13 7.59
C VAL A 110 -7.50 8.14 8.41
N ARG A 111 -7.39 7.96 9.74
CA ARG A 111 -6.58 8.87 10.58
C ARG A 111 -5.13 8.93 10.14
N ARG A 112 -4.51 7.78 9.84
CA ARG A 112 -3.12 7.73 9.33
C ARG A 112 -2.97 8.45 8.00
N LEU A 113 -3.87 8.20 7.04
CA LEU A 113 -3.85 8.87 5.74
C LEU A 113 -4.06 10.38 5.87
N CYS A 114 -4.94 10.84 6.76
CA CYS A 114 -5.12 12.26 7.02
C CYS A 114 -3.84 12.90 7.58
N GLN A 115 -3.14 12.23 8.50
CA GLN A 115 -1.87 12.72 9.05
C GLN A 115 -0.78 12.77 7.97
N GLU A 116 -0.66 11.74 7.14
CA GLU A 116 0.28 11.69 6.03
C GLU A 116 0.00 12.79 5.00
N ASN A 117 -1.27 13.00 4.64
CA ASN A 117 -1.67 14.09 3.75
C ASN A 117 -1.38 15.46 4.34
N GLN A 118 -1.57 15.66 5.65
CA GLN A 118 -1.23 16.91 6.31
C GLN A 118 0.28 17.15 6.25
N TRP A 119 1.09 16.12 6.57
CA TRP A 119 2.54 16.21 6.52
C TRP A 119 3.06 16.52 5.10
N LEU A 120 2.51 15.87 4.07
CA LEU A 120 2.87 16.14 2.67
C LEU A 120 2.54 17.57 2.25
N ARG A 121 1.41 18.12 2.71
CA ARG A 121 1.05 19.53 2.45
C ARG A 121 2.03 20.49 3.12
N ASP A 122 2.43 20.20 4.36
CA ASP A 122 3.39 21.02 5.10
C ASP A 122 4.79 20.96 4.45
N GLU A 123 5.23 19.79 4.00
CA GLU A 123 6.49 19.60 3.28
C GLU A 123 6.49 20.31 1.92
N LEU A 124 5.37 20.24 1.18
CA LEU A 124 5.19 20.98 -0.06
C LEU A 124 5.23 22.49 0.18
N ALA A 125 4.59 22.99 1.22
CA ALA A 125 4.63 24.41 1.57
C ALA A 125 6.05 24.87 1.93
N ASN A 126 6.80 24.06 2.66
CA ASN A 126 8.19 24.34 3.03
C ASN A 126 9.10 24.40 1.80
N THR A 127 8.99 23.42 0.89
CA THR A 127 9.77 23.39 -0.35
C THR A 127 9.43 24.58 -1.26
N GLN A 128 8.15 24.94 -1.40
CA GLN A 128 7.73 26.15 -2.13
C GLN A 128 8.31 27.42 -1.52
N GLN A 129 8.33 27.54 -0.19
CA GLN A 129 8.93 28.68 0.50
C GLN A 129 10.45 28.77 0.24
N LYS A 130 11.16 27.64 0.25
CA LYS A 130 12.60 27.61 -0.07
C LYS A 130 12.86 28.02 -1.51
N LEU A 131 12.05 27.53 -2.46
CA LEU A 131 12.13 27.92 -3.87
C LEU A 131 11.95 29.44 -4.02
N GLN A 132 10.88 29.99 -3.45
CA GLN A 132 10.60 31.43 -3.50
C GLN A 132 11.74 32.28 -2.92
N ARG A 133 12.35 31.85 -1.81
CA ARG A 133 13.53 32.52 -1.25
C ARG A 133 14.72 32.47 -2.20
N SER A 134 14.99 31.31 -2.82
CA SER A 134 16.08 31.19 -3.79
C SER A 134 15.85 32.05 -5.03
N GLU A 135 14.62 32.14 -5.52
CA GLU A 135 14.25 33.02 -6.64
C GLU A 135 14.47 34.49 -6.30
N GLN A 136 14.11 34.92 -5.08
CA GLN A 136 14.38 36.28 -4.60
C GLN A 136 15.89 36.56 -4.53
N THR A 137 16.68 35.62 -4.04
CA THR A 137 18.15 35.75 -4.00
C THR A 137 18.75 35.83 -5.40
N VAL A 138 18.28 35.01 -6.35
CA VAL A 138 18.73 35.07 -7.75
C VAL A 138 18.40 36.42 -8.37
N ALA A 139 17.19 36.94 -8.18
CA ALA A 139 16.81 38.25 -8.68
C ALA A 139 17.69 39.37 -8.12
N GLN A 140 18.02 39.33 -6.82
CA GLN A 140 18.95 40.29 -6.20
C GLN A 140 20.35 40.22 -6.82
N LEU A 141 20.89 39.01 -6.99
CA LEU A 141 22.20 38.82 -7.62
C LEU A 141 22.22 39.26 -9.09
N GLU A 142 21.12 39.07 -9.83
CA GLU A 142 21.01 39.57 -11.20
C GLU A 142 21.01 41.10 -11.26
N GLU A 143 20.37 41.78 -10.31
CA GLU A 143 20.40 43.24 -10.19
C GLU A 143 21.81 43.74 -9.83
N GLU A 144 22.47 43.11 -8.85
CA GLU A 144 23.87 43.43 -8.49
C GLU A 144 24.82 43.21 -9.66
N LYS A 145 24.67 42.10 -10.40
CA LYS A 145 25.45 41.82 -11.60
C LYS A 145 25.26 42.92 -12.65
N LYS A 146 24.02 43.31 -12.95
CA LYS A 146 23.72 44.40 -13.89
C LYS A 146 24.34 45.72 -13.43
N HIS A 147 24.30 46.01 -12.13
CA HIS A 147 24.90 47.21 -11.56
C HIS A 147 26.43 47.19 -11.71
N LEU A 148 27.09 46.07 -11.43
CA LEU A 148 28.54 45.91 -11.61
C LEU A 148 28.95 46.02 -13.08
N GLU A 149 28.20 45.41 -14.00
CA GLU A 149 28.43 45.54 -15.44
C GLU A 149 28.33 47.00 -15.90
N PHE A 150 27.33 47.74 -15.41
CA PHE A 150 27.20 49.17 -15.67
C PHE A 150 28.40 49.98 -15.13
N MET A 151 28.83 49.72 -13.89
CA MET A 151 30.00 50.39 -13.30
C MET A 151 31.29 50.07 -14.06
N ASN A 152 31.45 48.85 -14.57
CA ASN A 152 32.58 48.46 -15.40
C ASN A 152 32.58 49.21 -16.74
N GLN A 153 31.41 49.28 -17.40
CA GLN A 153 31.26 50.07 -18.63
C GLN A 153 31.63 51.54 -18.40
N LEU A 154 31.17 52.16 -17.30
CA LEU A 154 31.48 53.55 -16.98
C LEU A 154 32.99 53.78 -16.79
N LYS A 155 33.67 52.89 -16.05
CA LYS A 155 35.13 52.95 -15.88
C LYS A 155 35.88 52.88 -17.22
N LYS A 156 35.42 52.04 -18.15
CA LYS A 156 36.03 51.91 -19.47
C LYS A 156 35.98 53.23 -20.27
N TYR A 157 34.87 53.97 -20.15
CA TYR A 157 34.76 55.30 -20.76
C TYR A 157 35.63 56.36 -20.07
N ASP A 158 35.81 56.30 -18.75
CA ASP A 158 36.72 57.20 -18.03
C ASP A 158 38.21 56.94 -18.39
N GLU A 159 38.60 55.69 -18.66
CA GLU A 159 39.93 55.36 -19.20
C GLU A 159 40.13 55.90 -20.63
N ASP A 160 39.11 55.86 -21.48
CA ASP A 160 39.16 56.37 -22.87
C ASP A 160 39.11 57.92 -22.96
N VAL A 161 38.76 58.63 -21.87
CA VAL A 161 38.68 60.11 -21.82
C VAL A 161 39.94 60.76 -21.21
N SER A 162 40.88 59.97 -20.70
CA SER A 162 42.17 60.51 -20.21
C SER A 162 43.24 60.42 -21.32
N PRO A 163 43.65 61.54 -21.95
CA PRO A 163 44.80 61.51 -22.84
C PRO A 163 46.05 61.22 -22.01
N SER A 164 46.83 60.27 -22.49
CA SER A 164 48.07 59.78 -21.90
C SER A 164 49.02 60.91 -21.48
N GLU A 165 49.49 60.86 -20.23
CA GLU A 165 50.82 61.35 -19.91
C GLU A 165 51.66 60.19 -19.37
N GLU A 166 52.82 60.07 -20.02
CA GLU A 166 53.85 59.06 -19.91
C GLU A 166 54.38 58.88 -18.48
N LYS A 167 54.73 57.64 -18.12
CA LYS A 167 56.06 57.37 -17.55
C LYS A 167 56.40 55.89 -17.49
N GLU A 168 57.42 55.53 -18.28
CA GLU A 168 58.35 54.44 -17.98
C GLU A 168 58.89 54.57 -16.55
N GLY A 169 59.04 53.43 -15.88
CA GLY A 169 59.51 53.36 -14.50
C GLY A 169 59.79 51.93 -14.08
N ASP A 170 60.86 51.38 -14.66
CA ASP A 170 61.62 50.22 -14.21
C ASP A 170 61.64 50.07 -12.67
N SER A 171 61.24 48.90 -12.17
CA SER A 171 61.64 48.44 -10.85
C SER A 171 61.70 46.91 -10.81
N ALA A 172 62.83 46.40 -11.28
CA ALA A 172 63.36 45.11 -10.88
C ALA A 172 63.48 45.02 -9.34
N LYS A 173 62.64 44.18 -8.73
CA LYS A 173 62.78 43.54 -7.42
C LYS A 173 61.81 42.35 -7.43
N ASP A 174 62.14 41.15 -7.00
CA ASP A 174 63.36 40.54 -6.51
C ASP A 174 63.06 39.04 -6.64
N SER A 175 64.10 38.26 -6.82
CA SER A 175 64.05 36.81 -6.96
C SER A 175 63.45 36.18 -5.70
N LEU A 176 62.41 35.35 -5.87
CA LEU A 176 62.32 34.11 -5.09
C LEU A 176 61.51 33.06 -5.86
N ASP A 177 62.27 32.12 -6.43
CA ASP A 177 61.87 30.73 -6.60
C ASP A 177 61.04 30.26 -5.40
N ASP A 178 59.94 29.55 -5.63
CA ASP A 178 59.99 28.09 -5.75
C ASP A 178 58.56 27.51 -5.71
N LEU A 179 58.38 26.37 -6.37
CA LEU A 179 57.29 25.39 -6.22
C LEU A 179 56.08 25.42 -7.19
N PHE A 180 56.38 24.85 -8.38
CA PHE A 180 55.61 23.86 -9.15
C PHE A 180 54.57 24.30 -10.23
N PRO A 181 54.49 23.55 -11.35
CA PRO A 181 54.05 24.02 -12.68
C PRO A 181 52.62 23.66 -13.10
N ASN A 182 52.00 24.60 -13.81
CA ASN A 182 51.19 24.50 -15.04
C ASN A 182 50.42 23.20 -15.35
N GLU A 183 49.08 23.29 -15.43
CA GLU A 183 48.31 22.71 -16.54
C GLU A 183 47.17 23.67 -16.93
N GLU A 184 46.94 23.72 -18.23
CA GLU A 184 46.32 24.80 -19.00
C GLU A 184 44.77 24.77 -19.00
N GLU A 185 44.22 25.98 -19.14
CA GLU A 185 42.86 26.33 -19.57
C GLU A 185 42.36 25.47 -20.74
N GLU A 186 41.18 24.87 -20.64
CA GLU A 186 39.88 25.46 -21.00
C GLU A 186 39.65 25.60 -22.52
N HIS A 187 39.07 24.53 -23.09
CA HIS A 187 37.85 24.54 -23.90
C HIS A 187 37.59 25.74 -24.83
N GLY A 188 37.86 25.53 -26.13
CA GLY A 188 37.24 26.29 -27.23
C GLY A 188 35.86 25.74 -27.64
N PRO A 189 34.98 26.57 -28.24
CA PRO A 189 33.59 26.22 -28.59
C PRO A 189 33.45 25.73 -30.05
N GLY A 190 32.45 24.88 -30.34
CA GLY A 190 32.12 24.51 -31.73
C GLY A 190 31.06 23.41 -31.88
N LEU A 191 29.91 23.79 -32.42
CA LEU A 191 28.71 23.00 -32.73
C LEU A 191 28.84 22.24 -34.09
N PRO A 192 27.86 21.41 -34.55
CA PRO A 192 28.03 19.98 -34.78
C PRO A 192 27.91 19.54 -36.26
N HIS A 193 28.44 18.35 -36.59
CA HIS A 193 27.86 17.37 -37.52
C HIS A 193 28.84 16.22 -37.79
N GLN A 194 28.41 14.96 -37.63
CA GLN A 194 28.60 14.00 -38.72
C GLN A 194 27.64 12.81 -38.67
N HIS A 195 27.26 12.42 -39.88
CA HIS A 195 26.27 11.43 -40.25
C HIS A 195 26.64 9.98 -39.91
N SER A 196 25.59 9.21 -39.66
CA SER A 196 25.52 7.76 -39.76
C SER A 196 25.92 7.22 -41.13
N SER A 197 26.65 6.10 -41.16
CA SER A 197 26.30 4.96 -42.03
C SER A 197 27.00 3.66 -41.63
N ALA A 198 26.16 2.73 -41.16
CA ALA A 198 26.06 1.33 -41.57
C ALA A 198 27.26 0.36 -41.40
N ALA A 199 27.07 -0.53 -40.42
CA ALA A 199 27.08 -1.98 -40.53
C ALA A 199 28.44 -2.71 -40.73
N ALA A 200 28.91 -3.36 -39.67
CA ALA A 200 28.99 -4.83 -39.62
C ALA A 200 29.33 -5.34 -38.20
N ALA A 201 28.51 -6.29 -37.74
CA ALA A 201 28.88 -7.43 -36.88
C ALA A 201 29.38 -7.17 -35.45
N ALA A 202 28.45 -7.14 -34.49
CA ALA A 202 28.48 -8.00 -33.29
C ALA A 202 27.15 -7.90 -32.54
N GLN A 203 26.32 -8.91 -32.69
CA GLN A 203 25.07 -9.13 -31.97
C GLN A 203 25.40 -9.56 -30.53
N GLN A 204 25.35 -8.65 -29.56
CA GLN A 204 25.24 -9.01 -28.13
C GLN A 204 24.24 -8.07 -27.47
N GLY A 205 23.03 -8.60 -27.22
CA GLY A 205 21.90 -7.87 -26.68
C GLY A 205 22.07 -7.58 -25.19
N GLY A 206 22.33 -6.32 -24.84
CA GLY A 206 22.17 -5.80 -23.49
C GLY A 206 20.78 -5.22 -23.33
N TYR A 207 19.86 -5.97 -22.72
CA TYR A 207 18.56 -5.43 -22.33
C TYR A 207 18.74 -4.57 -21.06
N GLU A 208 18.63 -3.25 -21.21
CA GLU A 208 18.65 -2.31 -20.08
C GLU A 208 17.26 -2.18 -19.46
N ILE A 209 17.17 -2.37 -18.14
CA ILE A 209 15.92 -2.24 -17.39
C ILE A 209 15.43 -0.78 -17.46
N PRO A 210 14.21 -0.52 -17.95
CA PRO A 210 13.67 0.84 -18.02
C PRO A 210 13.73 1.57 -16.67
N ALA A 211 14.08 2.86 -16.70
CA ALA A 211 14.21 3.68 -15.49
C ALA A 211 12.94 3.65 -14.61
N ARG A 212 11.75 3.54 -15.22
CA ARG A 212 10.45 3.37 -14.54
C ARG A 212 10.37 2.08 -13.70
N LEU A 213 10.91 0.98 -14.20
CA LEU A 213 10.95 -0.29 -13.45
C LEU A 213 11.93 -0.22 -12.29
N ARG A 214 13.07 0.46 -12.50
CA ARG A 214 14.08 0.65 -11.45
C ARG A 214 13.56 1.51 -10.30
N THR A 215 12.82 2.59 -10.59
CA THR A 215 12.19 3.41 -9.54
C THR A 215 11.10 2.64 -8.80
N LEU A 216 10.27 1.88 -9.53
CA LEU A 216 9.26 1.02 -8.91
C LEU A 216 9.88 -0.05 -8.02
N HIS A 217 10.96 -0.69 -8.47
CA HIS A 217 11.70 -1.70 -7.70
C HIS A 217 12.20 -1.14 -6.36
N ASN A 218 12.82 0.03 -6.38
CA ASN A 218 13.33 0.68 -5.17
C ASN A 218 12.20 1.01 -4.18
N LEU A 219 11.06 1.49 -4.70
CA LEU A 219 9.89 1.80 -3.88
C LEU A 219 9.28 0.54 -3.25
N VAL A 220 9.23 -0.55 -4.00
CA VAL A 220 8.73 -1.85 -3.54
C VAL A 220 9.62 -2.44 -2.46
N ILE A 221 10.95 -2.39 -2.63
CA ILE A 221 11.90 -2.81 -1.59
C ILE A 221 11.74 -1.97 -0.33
N GLN A 222 11.58 -0.65 -0.48
CA GLN A 222 11.36 0.24 0.65
C GLN A 222 10.09 -0.16 1.43
N TYR A 223 8.97 -0.42 0.75
CA TYR A 223 7.75 -0.88 1.42
C TYR A 223 7.88 -2.27 2.03
N ALA A 224 8.59 -3.20 1.37
CA ALA A 224 8.84 -4.54 1.89
C ALA A 224 9.70 -4.50 3.17
N SER A 225 10.76 -3.68 3.20
CA SER A 225 11.60 -3.50 4.39
C SER A 225 10.86 -2.88 5.59
N GLN A 226 9.78 -2.13 5.34
CA GLN A 226 8.88 -1.58 6.36
C GLN A 226 7.76 -2.56 6.77
N GLY A 227 7.72 -3.77 6.21
CA GLY A 227 6.65 -4.75 6.46
C GLY A 227 5.29 -4.37 5.86
N ARG A 228 5.24 -3.36 4.98
CA ARG A 228 4.00 -2.87 4.34
C ARG A 228 3.64 -3.65 3.08
N TYR A 229 3.53 -4.97 3.21
CA TYR A 229 3.23 -5.85 2.08
C TYR A 229 1.84 -5.62 1.46
N GLU A 230 0.89 -5.13 2.25
CA GLU A 230 -0.46 -4.76 1.79
C GLU A 230 -0.47 -3.62 0.76
N VAL A 231 0.60 -2.83 0.68
CA VAL A 231 0.76 -1.75 -0.31
C VAL A 231 1.71 -2.17 -1.43
N ALA A 232 2.79 -2.89 -1.10
CA ALA A 232 3.77 -3.36 -2.08
C ALA A 232 3.17 -4.33 -3.11
N VAL A 233 2.37 -5.31 -2.66
CA VAL A 233 1.81 -6.34 -3.53
C VAL A 233 0.81 -5.77 -4.56
N PRO A 234 -0.18 -4.94 -4.18
CA PRO A 234 -1.09 -4.34 -5.16
C PRO A 234 -0.38 -3.42 -6.15
N LEU A 235 0.64 -2.68 -5.69
CA LEU A 235 1.42 -1.77 -6.53
C LEU A 235 2.22 -2.54 -7.61
N CYS A 236 2.84 -3.66 -7.24
CA CYS A 236 3.48 -4.56 -8.21
C CYS A 236 2.47 -5.18 -9.19
N LYS A 237 1.30 -5.64 -8.70
CA LYS A 237 0.26 -6.25 -9.55
C LYS A 237 -0.30 -5.25 -10.56
N GLN A 238 -0.57 -4.02 -10.14
CA GLN A 238 -1.07 -2.98 -11.02
C GLN A 238 -0.03 -2.62 -12.10
N ALA A 239 1.23 -2.47 -11.71
CA ALA A 239 2.29 -2.21 -12.68
C ALA A 239 2.47 -3.38 -13.66
N LEU A 240 2.36 -4.62 -13.20
CA LEU A 240 2.38 -5.82 -14.05
C LEU A 240 1.24 -5.81 -15.07
N GLU A 241 0.01 -5.53 -14.63
CA GLU A 241 -1.17 -5.48 -15.51
C GLU A 241 -1.06 -4.37 -16.56
N ASP A 242 -0.54 -3.20 -16.17
CA ASP A 242 -0.28 -2.09 -17.11
C ASP A 242 0.74 -2.51 -18.18
N LEU A 243 1.80 -3.20 -17.77
CA LEU A 243 2.87 -3.68 -18.65
C LEU A 243 2.41 -4.78 -19.60
N GLU A 244 1.60 -5.71 -19.11
CA GLU A 244 0.99 -6.75 -19.94
C GLU A 244 0.04 -6.14 -20.99
N LYS A 245 -0.70 -5.08 -20.63
CA LYS A 245 -1.57 -4.37 -21.58
C LYS A 245 -0.81 -3.57 -22.62
N THR A 246 0.30 -2.92 -22.26
CA THR A 246 1.04 -2.06 -23.20
C THR A 246 1.97 -2.84 -24.11
N SER A 247 2.66 -3.86 -23.57
CA SER A 247 3.80 -4.49 -24.21
C SER A 247 3.62 -5.98 -24.47
N GLY A 248 2.56 -6.58 -23.93
CA GLY A 248 2.29 -8.03 -24.01
C GLY A 248 3.03 -8.83 -22.93
N HIS A 249 2.50 -10.02 -22.63
CA HIS A 249 2.99 -10.88 -21.56
C HIS A 249 4.40 -11.45 -21.81
N ASP A 250 4.79 -11.62 -23.08
CA ASP A 250 6.13 -12.10 -23.43
C ASP A 250 7.20 -10.99 -23.42
N HIS A 251 6.93 -9.79 -22.89
CA HIS A 251 7.93 -8.70 -22.87
C HIS A 251 8.95 -8.86 -21.72
N PRO A 252 10.25 -8.57 -21.92
CA PRO A 252 11.28 -8.69 -20.86
C PRO A 252 11.02 -7.80 -19.63
N ASP A 253 10.29 -6.70 -19.80
CA ASP A 253 9.82 -5.85 -18.69
C ASP A 253 8.84 -6.59 -17.77
N VAL A 254 7.98 -7.46 -18.32
CA VAL A 254 7.02 -8.28 -17.55
C VAL A 254 7.78 -9.30 -16.72
N ALA A 255 8.80 -9.96 -17.30
CA ALA A 255 9.69 -10.86 -16.54
C ALA A 255 10.41 -10.14 -15.39
N THR A 256 10.85 -8.90 -15.64
CA THR A 256 11.47 -8.07 -14.59
C THR A 256 10.48 -7.75 -13.48
N MET A 257 9.23 -7.43 -13.81
CA MET A 257 8.17 -7.16 -12.83
C MET A 257 7.77 -8.39 -12.01
N LEU A 258 7.65 -9.56 -12.65
CA LEU A 258 7.38 -10.83 -11.99
C LEU A 258 8.46 -11.18 -10.98
N ASN A 259 9.73 -10.93 -11.32
CA ASN A 259 10.86 -11.10 -10.40
C ASN A 259 10.77 -10.16 -9.19
N ILE A 260 10.39 -8.89 -9.40
CA ILE A 260 10.17 -7.93 -8.31
C ILE A 260 9.06 -8.41 -7.38
N LEU A 261 7.94 -8.90 -7.93
CA LEU A 261 6.83 -9.43 -7.15
C LEU A 261 7.22 -10.70 -6.38
N ALA A 262 8.04 -11.57 -6.97
CA ALA A 262 8.55 -12.77 -6.30
C ALA A 262 9.43 -12.45 -5.08
N LEU A 263 10.25 -11.38 -5.15
CA LEU A 263 11.03 -10.91 -4.00
C LEU A 263 10.11 -10.49 -2.84
N VAL A 264 9.01 -9.78 -3.14
CA VAL A 264 8.03 -9.34 -2.13
C VAL A 264 7.32 -10.54 -1.47
N TYR A 265 7.07 -11.62 -2.22
CA TYR A 265 6.49 -12.84 -1.65
C TYR A 265 7.50 -13.67 -0.86
N ARG A 266 8.77 -13.70 -1.27
CA ARG A 266 9.85 -14.32 -0.51
C ARG A 266 9.99 -13.65 0.86
N ASP A 267 9.93 -12.33 0.90
CA ASP A 267 10.00 -11.55 2.14
C ASP A 267 8.75 -11.74 3.03
N GLN A 268 7.64 -12.25 2.49
CA GLN A 268 6.44 -12.69 3.22
C GLN A 268 6.47 -14.18 3.63
N ASN A 269 7.59 -14.88 3.41
CA ASN A 269 7.72 -16.34 3.59
C ASN A 269 6.78 -17.18 2.71
N LYS A 270 6.27 -16.60 1.61
CA LYS A 270 5.41 -17.24 0.61
C LYS A 270 6.24 -17.82 -0.54
N TYR A 271 7.07 -18.80 -0.21
CA TYR A 271 8.06 -19.35 -1.14
C TYR A 271 7.45 -20.08 -2.34
N LYS A 272 6.27 -20.68 -2.17
CA LYS A 272 5.57 -21.40 -3.27
C LYS A 272 5.11 -20.42 -4.34
N GLU A 273 4.46 -19.34 -3.93
CA GLU A 273 4.00 -18.28 -4.85
C GLU A 273 5.19 -17.56 -5.51
N ALA A 274 6.27 -17.30 -4.76
CA ALA A 274 7.48 -16.72 -5.31
C ALA A 274 8.14 -17.63 -6.37
N ALA A 275 8.19 -18.94 -6.13
CA ALA A 275 8.76 -19.89 -7.08
C ALA A 275 7.95 -19.99 -8.38
N HIS A 276 6.62 -19.95 -8.30
CA HIS A 276 5.77 -19.90 -9.48
C HIS A 276 6.05 -18.67 -10.34
N LEU A 277 6.11 -17.48 -9.71
CA LEU A 277 6.38 -16.23 -10.43
C LEU A 277 7.79 -16.17 -11.04
N LEU A 278 8.78 -16.76 -10.37
CA LEU A 278 10.13 -16.88 -10.90
C LEU A 278 10.19 -17.81 -12.11
N ASN A 279 9.48 -18.94 -12.08
CA ASN A 279 9.40 -19.86 -13.22
C ASN A 279 8.71 -19.20 -14.43
N ASP A 280 7.66 -18.41 -14.19
CA ASP A 280 7.00 -17.66 -15.25
C ASP A 280 7.93 -16.58 -15.84
N ALA A 281 8.66 -15.84 -14.99
CA ALA A 281 9.66 -14.87 -15.44
C ALA A 281 10.80 -15.52 -16.25
N LEU A 282 11.25 -16.72 -15.85
CA LEU A 282 12.27 -17.49 -16.57
C LEU A 282 11.76 -17.94 -17.94
N SER A 283 10.53 -18.46 -18.01
CA SER A 283 9.88 -18.86 -19.28
C SER A 283 9.79 -17.69 -20.27
N ILE A 284 9.46 -16.48 -19.78
CA ILE A 284 9.43 -15.27 -20.61
C ILE A 284 10.84 -14.89 -21.07
N ARG A 285 11.85 -14.94 -20.19
CA ARG A 285 13.25 -14.64 -20.55
C ARG A 285 13.85 -15.65 -21.52
N GLU A 286 13.54 -16.93 -21.36
CA GLU A 286 13.96 -17.99 -22.29
C GLU A 286 13.43 -17.74 -23.70
N LYS A 287 12.17 -17.29 -23.81
CA LYS A 287 11.55 -16.96 -25.10
C LYS A 287 12.10 -15.68 -25.72
N THR A 288 12.43 -14.67 -24.91
CA THR A 288 12.83 -13.33 -25.40
C THR A 288 14.32 -13.18 -25.67
N LEU A 289 15.18 -13.74 -24.81
CA LEU A 289 16.63 -13.57 -24.89
C LEU A 289 17.38 -14.83 -25.35
N GLY A 290 16.69 -15.97 -25.45
CA GLY A 290 17.30 -17.26 -25.76
C GLY A 290 17.98 -17.89 -24.54
N LYS A 291 18.21 -19.21 -24.60
CA LYS A 291 18.74 -20.03 -23.49
C LYS A 291 20.18 -19.68 -23.06
N ASP A 292 20.90 -18.88 -23.87
CA ASP A 292 22.31 -18.52 -23.66
C ASP A 292 22.49 -17.15 -22.97
N HIS A 293 21.41 -16.48 -22.56
CA HIS A 293 21.54 -15.20 -21.86
C HIS A 293 21.82 -15.40 -20.35
N PRO A 294 22.79 -14.70 -19.75
CA PRO A 294 23.18 -14.83 -18.32
C PRO A 294 22.07 -14.44 -17.31
N ALA A 295 20.86 -14.17 -17.79
CA ALA A 295 19.67 -13.87 -16.99
C ALA A 295 18.66 -15.03 -16.95
N VAL A 296 18.97 -16.13 -17.66
CA VAL A 296 18.20 -17.37 -17.83
C VAL A 296 18.83 -18.55 -17.08
N SER A 297 20.16 -18.55 -16.89
CA SER A 297 20.92 -19.59 -16.17
C SER A 297 21.03 -19.36 -14.67
#